data_AF-A0A7W5SD91-F1
#
_entry.id   AF-A0A7W5SD91-F1
#
_cell.length_a   1.000
_cell.length_b   1.000
_cell.length_c   1.000
_cell.angle_alpha   90.00
_cell.angle_beta   90.00
_cell.angle_gamma   90.00
#
_symmetry.space_group_name_H-M   'P 1'
#
loop_
_entity.id
_entity.type
_entity.pdbx_description
1 polymer ?
#
loop_
_entity_poly.entity_id
_entity_poly.type
_entity_poly.pdbx_seq_one_letter_code
_entity_poly.pdbx_strand_id
1 'polypeptide(L)'
;MIEILTLGASPAEEDCAQLGRTPDFQRLNRLEVDCYQAALTARYGPPPGGAAFARDTSDHDFGRYTELALRFDPSNQAHARYAERVDEGLGRWFHAGFTAPVEYPDSTTPVIHHADLAGAIRTAISIMRPPFPEGEEAIANLSAHYPELVAV
;
A
#
# COMPACT_ATOMS: atom_id res chain seq x y z
N MET A 1 -13.41 -15.88 -14.85
CA MET A 1 -14.34 -15.04 -14.04
C MET A 1 -13.45 -14.05 -13.31
N ILE A 2 -13.84 -12.79 -13.12
CA ILE A 2 -12.99 -11.85 -12.37
C ILE A 2 -13.52 -11.72 -10.96
N GLU A 3 -12.64 -11.87 -9.97
CA GLU A 3 -12.91 -11.67 -8.55
C GLU A 3 -12.21 -10.41 -8.06
N ILE A 4 -12.71 -9.89 -6.93
CA ILE A 4 -12.16 -8.74 -6.22
C ILE A 4 -11.88 -9.18 -4.79
N LEU A 5 -10.62 -9.06 -4.38
CA LEU A 5 -10.17 -9.27 -3.02
C LEU A 5 -9.85 -7.90 -2.39
N THR A 6 -10.59 -7.51 -1.35
CA THR A 6 -10.30 -6.26 -0.61
C THR A 6 -9.16 -6.51 0.39
N LEU A 7 -8.16 -5.64 0.37
CA LEU A 7 -6.92 -5.74 1.16
C LEU A 7 -6.85 -4.72 2.30
N GLY A 8 -7.75 -3.73 2.32
CA GLY A 8 -7.80 -2.64 3.29
C GLY A 8 -7.03 -1.38 2.86
N ALA A 9 -7.00 -0.37 3.73
CA ALA A 9 -6.37 0.93 3.44
C ALA A 9 -4.92 1.07 3.92
N SER A 10 -4.47 0.17 4.80
CA SER A 10 -3.16 0.19 5.46
C SER A 10 -2.81 -1.21 5.99
N PRO A 11 -1.59 -1.45 6.51
CA PRO A 11 -1.29 -2.65 7.28
C PRO A 11 -2.25 -2.86 8.47
N ALA A 12 -2.49 -4.11 8.84
CA ALA A 12 -3.56 -4.50 9.77
C ALA A 12 -3.35 -4.06 11.23
N GLU A 13 -2.10 -3.83 11.65
CA GLU A 13 -1.75 -3.40 13.01
C GLU A 13 -1.35 -1.90 13.10
N GLU A 14 -1.67 -1.11 12.08
CA GLU A 14 -1.33 0.31 11.98
C GLU A 14 -2.59 1.17 12.03
N ASP A 15 -2.48 2.35 12.65
CA ASP A 15 -3.52 3.36 12.55
C ASP A 15 -3.62 3.90 11.12
N CYS A 16 -4.83 4.25 10.69
CA CYS A 16 -5.09 4.84 9.38
C CYS A 16 -6.13 5.94 9.45
N ALA A 17 -6.28 6.70 8.36
CA ALA A 17 -7.26 7.77 8.26
C ALA A 17 -8.66 7.25 8.61
N GLN A 18 -9.38 8.00 9.45
CA GLN A 18 -10.72 7.65 9.92
C GLN A 18 -11.75 8.64 9.39
N LEU A 19 -12.75 8.12 8.66
CA LEU A 19 -13.83 8.92 8.09
C LEU A 19 -14.57 9.68 9.20
N GLY A 20 -14.76 10.99 9.01
CA GLY A 20 -15.43 11.85 9.99
C GLY A 20 -14.58 12.25 11.21
N ARG A 21 -13.34 11.77 11.32
CA ARG A 21 -12.39 12.18 12.38
C ARG A 21 -11.15 12.86 11.83
N THR A 22 -10.54 12.26 10.81
CA THR A 22 -9.30 12.74 10.23
C THR A 22 -9.55 13.99 9.37
N PRO A 23 -8.91 15.13 9.67
CA PRO A 23 -8.89 16.28 8.75
C PRO A 23 -8.28 15.88 7.41
N ASP A 24 -8.84 16.39 6.31
CA ASP A 24 -8.37 16.06 4.96
C ASP A 24 -8.39 14.55 4.65
N PHE A 25 -9.36 13.85 5.25
CA PHE A 25 -9.53 12.39 5.20
C PHE A 25 -9.32 11.81 3.80
N GLN A 26 -9.99 12.36 2.78
CA GLN A 26 -9.95 11.77 1.44
C GLN A 26 -8.57 11.80 0.80
N ARG A 27 -7.74 12.81 1.11
CA ARG A 27 -6.37 12.87 0.59
C ARG A 27 -5.48 11.89 1.36
N LEU A 28 -5.59 11.86 2.68
CA LEU A 28 -4.76 11.00 3.53
C LEU A 28 -5.07 9.51 3.32
N ASN A 29 -6.35 9.14 3.23
CA ASN A 29 -6.78 7.78 2.92
C ASN A 29 -6.26 7.30 1.55
N ARG A 30 -6.29 8.17 0.53
CA ARG A 30 -5.73 7.82 -0.79
C ARG A 30 -4.21 7.64 -0.75
N LEU A 31 -3.51 8.53 -0.05
CA LEU A 31 -2.06 8.42 0.14
C LEU A 31 -1.69 7.10 0.85
N GLU A 32 -2.41 6.74 1.90
CA GLU A 32 -2.20 5.48 2.62
C GLU A 32 -2.44 4.26 1.73
N VAL A 33 -3.53 4.23 0.96
CA VAL A 33 -3.83 3.16 0.00
C VAL A 33 -2.72 3.02 -1.05
N ASP A 34 -2.25 4.14 -1.60
CA ASP A 34 -1.18 4.16 -2.60
C ASP A 34 0.17 3.69 -2.01
N CYS A 35 0.50 4.13 -0.79
CA CYS A 35 1.67 3.65 -0.05
C CYS A 35 1.55 2.16 0.29
N TYR A 36 0.36 1.67 0.65
CA TYR A 36 0.14 0.27 0.97
C TYR A 36 0.29 -0.62 -0.27
N GLN A 37 -0.19 -0.18 -1.44
CA GLN A 37 0.08 -0.84 -2.71
C GLN A 37 1.60 -0.95 -2.97
N ALA A 38 2.36 0.12 -2.73
CA ALA A 38 3.80 0.09 -2.93
C ALA A 38 4.51 -0.82 -1.92
N ALA A 39 4.07 -0.85 -0.67
CA ALA A 39 4.59 -1.77 0.35
C ALA A 39 4.32 -3.25 0.00
N LEU A 40 3.11 -3.59 -0.46
CA LEU A 40 2.80 -4.92 -0.96
C LEU A 40 3.61 -5.28 -2.21
N THR A 41 3.82 -4.31 -3.10
CA THR A 41 4.67 -4.51 -4.29
C THR A 41 6.12 -4.78 -3.89
N ALA A 42 6.66 -4.04 -2.91
CA ALA A 42 8.00 -4.28 -2.39
C ALA A 42 8.12 -5.70 -1.80
N ARG A 43 7.15 -6.12 -0.98
CA ARG A 43 7.17 -7.42 -0.29
C ARG A 43 6.90 -8.62 -1.21
N TYR A 44 5.94 -8.50 -2.12
CA TYR A 44 5.40 -9.64 -2.88
C TYR A 44 5.69 -9.61 -4.38
N GLY A 45 6.25 -8.50 -4.88
CA GLY A 45 6.40 -8.20 -6.30
C GLY A 45 5.13 -7.60 -6.91
N PRO A 46 5.20 -7.08 -8.16
CA PRO A 46 4.03 -6.57 -8.86
C PRO A 46 3.03 -7.70 -9.20
N PRO A 47 1.74 -7.39 -9.39
CA PRO A 47 0.76 -8.38 -9.82
C PRO A 47 1.17 -9.05 -11.15
N PRO A 48 0.94 -10.37 -11.31
CA PRO A 48 1.16 -11.04 -12.58
C PRO A 48 0.25 -10.48 -13.69
N GLY A 49 0.68 -10.61 -14.94
CA GLY A 49 -0.06 -10.08 -16.09
C GLY A 49 -1.51 -10.59 -16.15
N GLY A 50 -2.47 -9.68 -16.07
CA GLY A 50 -3.91 -9.98 -16.03
C GLY A 50 -4.54 -9.80 -14.65
N ALA A 51 -3.75 -9.74 -13.58
CA ALA A 51 -4.16 -9.25 -12.27
C ALA A 51 -3.73 -7.79 -12.10
N ALA A 52 -4.45 -7.04 -11.28
CA ALA A 52 -4.12 -5.64 -11.01
C ALA A 52 -4.67 -5.18 -9.66
N PHE A 53 -3.91 -4.34 -8.98
CA PHE A 53 -4.46 -3.57 -7.86
C PHE A 53 -5.51 -2.58 -8.36
N ALA A 54 -6.56 -2.41 -7.58
CA ALA A 54 -7.69 -1.53 -7.81
C ALA A 54 -7.99 -0.75 -6.54
N ARG A 55 -8.71 0.37 -6.71
CA ARG A 55 -9.25 1.15 -5.61
C ARG A 55 -10.70 0.73 -5.46
N ASP A 56 -11.05 0.14 -4.33
CA ASP A 56 -12.44 -0.09 -3.98
C ASP A 56 -12.92 1.12 -3.19
N THR A 57 -14.06 1.69 -3.58
CA THR A 57 -14.45 3.03 -3.15
C THR A 57 -15.92 3.06 -2.80
N SER A 58 -16.20 3.37 -1.54
CA SER A 58 -17.56 3.48 -1.02
C SER A 58 -17.92 4.93 -0.72
N ASP A 59 -19.05 5.39 -1.26
CA ASP A 59 -19.62 6.70 -0.97
C ASP A 59 -20.46 6.61 0.31
N HIS A 60 -20.08 7.39 1.32
CA HIS A 60 -20.81 7.52 2.59
C HIS A 60 -21.25 8.98 2.81
N ASP A 61 -22.21 9.19 3.72
CA ASP A 61 -22.72 10.52 4.08
C ASP A 61 -21.63 11.48 4.59
N PHE A 62 -20.53 10.94 5.12
CA PHE A 62 -19.41 11.70 5.67
C PHE A 62 -18.21 11.84 4.70
N GLY A 63 -18.35 11.33 3.47
CA GLY A 63 -17.32 11.37 2.44
C GLY A 63 -17.07 9.99 1.80
N ARG A 64 -16.01 9.93 1.00
CA ARG A 64 -15.66 8.77 0.20
C ARG A 64 -14.51 8.00 0.84
N TYR A 65 -14.76 6.76 1.23
CA TYR A 65 -13.76 5.84 1.80
C TYR A 65 -13.16 4.97 0.68
N THR A 66 -11.83 4.89 0.60
CA THR A 66 -11.11 4.08 -0.39
C THR A 66 -10.29 3.00 0.31
N GLU A 67 -10.35 1.78 -0.23
CA GLU A 67 -9.51 0.65 0.14
C GLU A 67 -8.71 0.15 -1.07
N LEU A 68 -7.61 -0.53 -0.79
CA LEU A 68 -6.89 -1.30 -1.80
C LEU A 68 -7.63 -2.61 -2.03
N ALA A 69 -7.73 -3.01 -3.29
CA ALA A 69 -8.23 -4.32 -3.69
C ALA A 69 -7.35 -4.93 -4.78
N LEU A 70 -7.43 -6.25 -4.96
CA LEU A 70 -6.84 -6.98 -6.08
C LEU A 70 -7.96 -7.50 -6.98
N ARG A 71 -7.89 -7.15 -8.27
CA ARG A 71 -8.70 -7.77 -9.32
C ARG A 71 -7.90 -8.90 -9.97
N PHE A 72 -8.46 -10.10 -10.02
CA PHE A 72 -7.76 -11.27 -10.54
C PHE A 72 -8.73 -12.32 -11.10
N ASP A 73 -8.19 -13.30 -11.84
CA ASP A 73 -8.94 -14.47 -12.32
C ASP A 73 -8.56 -15.68 -11.47
N PRO A 74 -9.43 -16.21 -10.60
CA PRO A 74 -9.12 -17.34 -9.73
C PRO A 74 -8.84 -18.63 -10.49
N SER A 75 -9.25 -18.74 -11.77
CA SER A 75 -8.95 -19.90 -12.61
C SER A 75 -7.52 -19.90 -13.15
N ASN A 76 -6.82 -18.76 -13.07
CA ASN A 76 -5.41 -18.65 -13.40
C ASN A 76 -4.56 -18.92 -12.14
N GLN A 77 -3.72 -19.95 -12.18
CA GLN A 77 -2.91 -20.36 -11.03
C GLN A 77 -1.95 -19.28 -10.52
N ALA A 78 -1.37 -18.46 -11.40
CA ALA A 78 -0.47 -17.37 -10.99
C ALA A 78 -1.23 -16.25 -10.28
N HIS A 79 -2.45 -15.96 -10.75
CA HIS A 79 -3.35 -15.00 -10.12
C HIS A 79 -3.78 -15.48 -8.73
N ALA A 80 -4.27 -16.72 -8.61
CA ALA A 80 -4.71 -17.28 -7.33
C ALA A 80 -3.58 -17.30 -6.29
N ARG A 81 -2.37 -17.75 -6.66
CA ARG A 81 -1.20 -17.74 -5.77
C ARG A 81 -0.79 -16.33 -5.36
N TYR A 82 -0.87 -15.37 -6.28
CA TYR A 82 -0.56 -13.97 -5.93
C TYR A 82 -1.61 -13.42 -4.96
N ALA A 83 -2.90 -13.67 -5.21
CA ALA A 83 -4.00 -13.28 -4.32
C ALA A 83 -3.80 -13.84 -2.91
N GLU A 84 -3.52 -15.15 -2.76
CA GLU A 84 -3.23 -15.79 -1.47
C GLU A 84 -2.07 -15.11 -0.72
N ARG A 85 -0.99 -14.73 -1.43
CA ARG A 85 0.17 -14.07 -0.81
C ARG A 85 -0.14 -12.65 -0.35
N VAL A 86 -0.89 -11.87 -1.13
CA VAL A 86 -1.22 -10.48 -0.75
C VAL A 86 -2.38 -10.39 0.23
N ASP A 87 -3.24 -11.41 0.30
CA ASP A 87 -4.31 -11.52 1.31
C ASP A 87 -3.76 -11.64 2.73
N GLU A 88 -2.60 -12.27 2.90
CA GLU A 88 -1.85 -12.23 4.17
C GLU A 88 -1.53 -10.79 4.61
N GLY A 89 -1.40 -9.88 3.63
CA GLY A 89 -1.19 -8.46 3.85
C GLY A 89 0.11 -8.14 4.59
N LEU A 90 0.18 -6.96 5.19
CA LEU A 90 1.23 -6.61 6.13
C LEU A 90 0.61 -6.38 7.50
N GLY A 91 1.28 -6.85 8.56
CA GLY A 91 0.97 -6.40 9.92
C GLY A 91 1.34 -4.93 10.12
N ARG A 92 2.56 -4.54 9.70
CA ARG A 92 3.15 -3.22 9.93
C ARG A 92 3.93 -2.70 8.73
N TRP A 93 4.08 -1.38 8.61
CA TRP A 93 4.78 -0.76 7.48
C TRP A 93 6.24 -1.23 7.34
N PHE A 94 6.93 -1.40 8.46
CA PHE A 94 8.35 -1.77 8.44
C PHE A 94 8.62 -3.18 7.94
N HIS A 95 7.61 -4.07 7.89
CA HIS A 95 7.75 -5.40 7.29
C HIS A 95 8.07 -5.34 5.77
N ALA A 96 7.82 -4.19 5.13
CA ALA A 96 8.21 -3.91 3.75
C ALA A 96 9.23 -2.77 3.63
N GLY A 97 9.87 -2.36 4.74
CA GLY A 97 10.81 -1.24 4.77
C GLY A 97 10.15 0.13 4.67
N PHE A 98 8.82 0.23 4.76
CA PHE A 98 8.10 1.50 4.78
C PHE A 98 7.97 2.06 6.20
N THR A 99 7.72 3.36 6.27
CA THR A 99 7.21 4.05 7.47
C THR A 99 5.78 4.51 7.19
N ALA A 100 4.98 4.69 8.22
CA ALA A 100 3.62 5.21 8.05
C ALA A 100 3.69 6.58 7.34
N PRO A 101 2.93 6.81 6.26
CA PRO A 101 2.91 8.11 5.60
C PRO A 101 2.29 9.20 6.48
N VAL A 102 1.43 8.79 7.41
CA VAL A 102 0.75 9.64 8.36
C VAL A 102 0.69 8.93 9.71
N GLU A 103 0.95 9.65 10.79
CA GLU A 103 0.70 9.20 12.16
C GLU A 103 -0.48 9.98 12.76
N TYR A 104 -1.23 9.32 13.66
CA TYR A 104 -2.45 9.87 14.25
C TYR A 104 -2.36 9.93 15.79
N PRO A 105 -1.48 10.77 16.37
CA PRO A 105 -1.45 11.01 17.80
C PRO A 105 -2.77 11.67 18.21
N ASP A 106 -3.67 10.92 18.84
CA ASP A 106 -4.93 11.40 19.42
C ASP A 106 -5.98 11.96 18.44
N SER A 107 -5.95 11.54 17.16
CA SER A 107 -7.00 11.76 16.14
C SER A 107 -7.36 13.21 15.76
N THR A 108 -6.70 14.24 16.30
CA THR A 108 -7.09 15.65 16.08
C THR A 108 -6.18 16.41 15.12
N THR A 109 -4.91 16.04 14.99
CA THR A 109 -4.02 16.61 13.97
C THR A 109 -3.06 15.53 13.46
N PRO A 110 -3.26 15.03 12.23
CA PRO A 110 -2.38 14.03 11.63
C PRO A 110 -0.97 14.61 11.43
N VAL A 111 0.04 13.82 11.76
CA VAL A 111 1.45 14.13 11.46
C VAL A 111 1.80 13.48 10.13
N ILE A 112 2.00 14.30 9.10
CA ILE A 112 2.32 13.82 7.75
C ILE A 112 3.83 13.65 7.65
N HIS A 113 4.30 12.39 7.53
CA HIS A 113 5.71 12.06 7.33
C HIS A 113 6.10 12.08 5.85
N HIS A 114 5.19 11.65 4.99
CA HIS A 114 5.38 11.64 3.53
C HIS A 114 4.25 12.43 2.87
N ALA A 115 4.61 13.48 2.12
CA ALA A 115 3.60 14.30 1.44
C ALA A 115 2.97 13.58 0.23
N ASP A 116 3.72 12.65 -0.38
CA ASP A 116 3.35 11.90 -1.57
C ASP A 116 3.99 10.50 -1.57
N LEU A 117 3.54 9.67 -2.53
CA LEU A 117 4.03 8.31 -2.71
C LEU A 117 5.54 8.27 -3.03
N ALA A 118 6.05 9.25 -3.77
CA ALA A 118 7.45 9.29 -4.17
C ALA A 118 8.39 9.47 -2.97
N GLY A 119 8.01 10.34 -2.03
CA GLY A 119 8.69 10.51 -0.74
C GLY A 119 8.71 9.23 0.09
N ALA A 120 7.57 8.53 0.16
CA ALA A 120 7.45 7.25 0.86
C ALA A 120 8.36 6.18 0.23
N ILE A 121 8.32 6.00 -1.09
CA ILE A 121 9.14 5.02 -1.82
C ILE A 121 10.64 5.32 -1.65
N ARG A 122 11.07 6.57 -1.79
CA ARG A 122 12.49 6.94 -1.64
C ARG A 122 13.00 6.68 -0.22
N THR A 123 12.19 7.00 0.79
CA THR A 123 12.51 6.70 2.18
C THR A 123 12.61 5.19 2.40
N ALA A 124 11.66 4.41 1.86
CA ALA A 124 11.67 2.96 1.97
C ALA A 124 12.91 2.33 1.31
N ILE A 125 13.30 2.80 0.11
CA ILE A 125 14.54 2.37 -0.55
C ILE A 125 15.76 2.68 0.30
N SER A 126 15.81 3.83 0.97
CA SER A 126 16.91 4.15 1.89
C SER A 126 16.97 3.20 3.08
N ILE A 127 15.82 2.78 3.62
CA ILE A 127 15.72 1.82 4.74
C ILE A 127 16.12 0.41 4.30
N MET A 128 15.71 0.00 3.10
CA MET A 128 15.92 -1.35 2.56
C MET A 128 17.33 -1.61 2.04
N ARG A 129 18.23 -0.61 2.06
CA ARG A 129 19.65 -0.88 1.80
C ARG A 129 20.21 -1.84 2.86
N PRO A 130 21.27 -2.60 2.56
CA PRO A 130 21.86 -3.53 3.53
C PRO A 130 22.08 -2.88 4.90
N PRO A 131 21.71 -3.55 6.00
CA PRO A 131 21.45 -5.00 6.11
C PRO A 131 19.96 -5.43 6.10
N PHE A 132 19.02 -4.67 5.53
CA PHE A 132 17.59 -5.06 5.52
C PHE A 132 17.36 -6.41 4.81
N PRO A 133 16.68 -7.40 5.44
CA PRO A 133 16.41 -8.70 4.84
C PRO A 133 15.59 -8.56 3.56
N GLU A 134 15.99 -9.27 2.50
CA GLU A 134 15.30 -9.23 1.19
C GLU A 134 15.22 -7.81 0.56
N GLY A 135 16.00 -6.85 1.09
CA GLY A 135 15.95 -5.46 0.66
C GLY A 135 16.34 -5.25 -0.81
N GLU A 136 17.30 -6.02 -1.33
CA GLU A 136 17.67 -5.98 -2.75
C GLU A 136 16.51 -6.37 -3.67
N GLU A 137 15.77 -7.43 -3.32
CA GLU A 137 14.60 -7.90 -4.08
C GLU A 137 13.45 -6.87 -3.97
N ALA A 138 13.20 -6.34 -2.78
CA ALA A 138 12.17 -5.35 -2.56
C ALA A 138 12.43 -4.04 -3.34
N ILE A 139 13.69 -3.58 -3.37
CA ILE A 139 14.11 -2.42 -4.17
C ILE A 139 13.96 -2.73 -5.67
N ALA A 140 14.30 -3.93 -6.12
CA ALA A 140 14.14 -4.34 -7.51
C ALA A 140 12.65 -4.35 -7.92
N ASN A 141 11.76 -4.86 -7.06
CA ASN A 141 10.32 -4.85 -7.27
C ASN A 141 9.77 -3.42 -7.42
N LEU A 142 10.16 -2.51 -6.52
CA LEU A 142 9.76 -1.09 -6.61
C LEU A 142 10.31 -0.42 -7.87
N SER A 143 11.57 -0.66 -8.22
CA SER A 143 12.20 -0.08 -9.40
C SER A 143 11.55 -0.55 -10.70
N ALA A 144 11.09 -1.79 -10.74
CA ALA A 144 10.37 -2.34 -11.89
C ALA A 144 8.95 -1.78 -12.02
N HIS A 145 8.26 -1.53 -10.90
CA HIS A 145 6.85 -1.10 -10.91
C HIS A 145 6.66 0.42 -10.88
N TYR A 146 7.58 1.16 -10.27
CA TYR A 146 7.55 2.63 -10.12
C TYR A 146 8.85 3.29 -10.62
N PRO A 147 9.30 3.01 -11.86
CA PRO A 147 10.61 3.46 -12.33
C PRO A 147 10.82 4.98 -12.23
N GLU A 148 9.76 5.76 -12.45
CA GLU A 148 9.78 7.22 -12.37
C GLU A 148 9.81 7.78 -10.94
N LEU A 149 9.40 7.00 -9.94
CA LEU A 149 9.39 7.44 -8.53
C LEU A 149 10.68 7.08 -7.81
N VAL A 150 11.43 6.11 -8.35
CA VAL A 150 12.73 5.66 -7.82
C VAL A 150 13.90 6.48 -8.37
N ALA A 151 13.81 7.01 -9.59
CA ALA A 151 14.85 7.80 -10.21
C ALA A 151 14.94 9.22 -9.61
N VAL A 152 15.98 9.49 -8.81
CA VAL A 152 16.44 10.84 -8.43
C VAL A 152 17.95 10.91 -8.57
#